data_AF-A0A9D9D9U6-F1
#
_entry.id   AF-A0A9D9D9U6-F1
#
_cell.length_a   1.000
_cell.length_b   1.000
_cell.length_c   1.000
_cell.angle_alpha   90.00
_cell.angle_beta   90.00
_cell.angle_gamma   90.00
#
_symmetry.space_group_name_H-M   'P 1'
#
loop_
_entity.id
_entity.type
_entity.pdbx_description
1 polymer ?
#
loop_
_entity_poly.entity_id
_entity_poly.type
_entity_poly.pdbx_seq_one_letter_code
_entity_poly.pdbx_strand_id
1 'polypeptide(L)'
;MGIINKLSELSALRAKIVRLEGQIEYCKEQSMKIPGPVWGEEKLHTQPSGKAPFEKWIFKQLDFEKEVKELQEEFETKSIKAAEAITSILEDEQVLKAVLYREVSFMKYTEIAEKMGVSKSYIYRLHDAGMEEIAKRDKV
;
A
#
# COMPACT_ATOMS: atom_id res chain seq x y z
N MET A 1 19.50 6.15 -10.22
CA MET A 1 18.54 6.20 -9.10
C MET A 1 18.64 4.88 -8.38
N GLY A 2 19.07 4.89 -7.12
CA GLY A 2 19.45 3.68 -6.40
C GLY A 2 18.28 2.71 -6.14
N ILE A 3 18.59 1.43 -5.95
CA ILE A 3 17.61 0.38 -5.64
C ILE A 3 16.90 0.70 -4.33
N ILE A 4 17.64 1.20 -3.32
CA ILE A 4 17.04 1.60 -2.04
C ILE A 4 15.99 2.69 -2.24
N ASN A 5 16.25 3.66 -3.11
CA ASN A 5 15.26 4.70 -3.42
C ASN A 5 14.01 4.11 -4.10
N LYS A 6 14.18 3.14 -5.01
CA LYS A 6 13.04 2.45 -5.65
C LYS A 6 12.18 1.69 -4.63
N LEU A 7 12.80 1.04 -3.65
CA LEU A 7 12.08 0.34 -2.58
C LEU A 7 11.34 1.33 -1.67
N SER A 8 11.97 2.47 -1.36
CA SER A 8 11.32 3.55 -0.61
C SER A 8 10.09 4.08 -1.35
N GLU A 9 10.21 4.37 -2.65
CA GLU A 9 9.08 4.81 -3.48
C GLU A 9 7.96 3.76 -3.54
N LEU A 10 8.32 2.48 -3.66
CA LEU A 10 7.35 1.38 -3.69
C LEU A 10 6.60 1.27 -2.36
N SER A 11 7.30 1.42 -1.23
CA SER A 11 6.68 1.40 0.11
C SER A 11 5.74 2.58 0.34
N ALA A 12 6.13 3.78 -0.12
CA ALA A 12 5.30 4.98 -0.03
C ALA A 12 4.04 4.83 -0.89
N LEU A 13 4.18 4.26 -2.09
CA LEU A 13 3.06 3.98 -2.98
C LEU A 13 2.09 2.97 -2.35
N ARG A 14 2.61 1.88 -1.76
CA ARG A 14 1.78 0.91 -1.04
C ARG A 14 1.02 1.55 0.13
N ALA A 15 1.69 2.39 0.92
CA ALA A 15 1.06 3.10 2.03
C ALA A 15 -0.06 4.04 1.54
N LYS A 16 0.13 4.70 0.39
CA LYS A 16 -0.88 5.55 -0.23
C LYS A 16 -2.11 4.74 -0.65
N ILE A 17 -1.91 3.58 -1.29
CA ILE A 17 -2.99 2.67 -1.71
C ILE A 17 -3.81 2.24 -0.48
N VAL A 18 -3.15 1.71 0.56
CA VAL A 18 -3.83 1.26 1.78
C VAL A 18 -4.63 2.39 2.46
N ARG A 19 -4.09 3.61 2.45
CA ARG A 19 -4.80 4.78 2.99
C ARG A 19 -6.07 5.08 2.18
N LEU A 20 -6.00 5.04 0.85
CA LEU A 20 -7.14 5.30 -0.03
C LEU A 20 -8.20 4.19 0.09
N GLU A 21 -7.79 2.93 0.20
CA GLU A 21 -8.69 1.80 0.48
C GLU A 21 -9.47 2.01 1.79
N GLY A 22 -8.79 2.48 2.85
CA GLY A 22 -9.47 2.87 4.09
C GLY A 22 -10.45 4.04 3.92
N GLN A 23 -10.16 4.99 3.03
CA GLN A 23 -11.07 6.10 2.72
C GLN A 23 -12.29 5.66 1.90
N ILE A 24 -12.13 4.68 1.01
CA ILE A 24 -13.23 4.05 0.27
C ILE A 24 -14.20 3.39 1.26
N GLU A 25 -13.69 2.57 2.20
CA GLU A 25 -14.54 1.92 3.20
C GLU A 25 -15.26 2.95 4.08
N TYR A 26 -14.57 4.02 4.50
CA TYR A 26 -15.21 5.12 5.23
C TYR A 26 -16.34 5.78 4.43
N CYS A 27 -16.14 6.06 3.14
CA CYS A 27 -17.17 6.68 2.29
C CYS A 27 -18.38 5.75 2.14
N LYS A 28 -18.14 4.44 2.01
CA LYS A 28 -19.18 3.42 1.95
C LYS A 28 -19.98 3.34 3.26
N GLU A 29 -19.32 3.40 4.41
CA GLU A 29 -20.02 3.49 5.70
C GLU A 29 -20.88 4.76 5.79
N GLN A 30 -20.36 5.92 5.34
CA GLN A 30 -21.13 7.16 5.40
C GLN A 30 -22.32 7.19 4.43
N SER A 31 -22.22 6.56 3.27
CA SER A 31 -23.32 6.50 2.30
C SER A 31 -24.48 5.62 2.80
N MET A 32 -24.18 4.62 3.64
CA MET A 32 -25.18 3.74 4.26
C MET A 32 -25.82 4.32 5.53
N LYS A 33 -25.29 5.41 6.10
CA LYS A 33 -25.84 6.02 7.32
C LYS A 33 -27.16 6.74 7.02
N ILE A 34 -28.19 6.36 7.77
CA ILE A 34 -29.47 7.09 7.80
C ILE A 34 -29.26 8.39 8.58
N PRO A 35 -29.58 9.57 8.01
CA PRO A 35 -29.48 10.83 8.75
C PRO A 35 -30.38 10.82 9.98
N GLY A 36 -29.82 11.11 11.16
CA GLY A 36 -30.59 11.26 12.38
C GLY A 36 -31.38 12.58 12.42
N PRO A 37 -32.40 12.69 13.28
CA PRO A 37 -33.10 13.94 13.48
C PRO A 37 -32.18 15.00 14.09
N VAL A 38 -32.10 16.18 13.46
CA VAL A 38 -31.34 17.34 13.96
C VAL A 38 -32.24 18.11 14.92
N TRP A 39 -31.83 18.20 16.19
CA TRP A 39 -32.56 18.95 17.22
C TRP A 39 -31.78 20.21 17.59
N GLY A 40 -32.39 21.40 17.44
CA GLY A 40 -31.89 22.64 18.03
C GLY A 40 -31.03 23.56 17.15
N GLU A 41 -30.79 23.26 15.88
CA GLU A 41 -30.14 24.21 14.97
C GLU A 41 -31.14 25.25 14.45
N GLU A 42 -30.82 26.54 14.63
CA GLU A 42 -31.51 27.64 13.96
C GLU A 42 -31.36 27.43 12.45
N LYS A 43 -32.48 27.20 11.75
CA LYS A 43 -32.47 26.97 10.30
C LYS A 43 -31.97 28.23 9.59
N LEU A 44 -30.68 28.28 9.30
CA LEU A 44 -30.12 29.25 8.36
C LEU A 44 -30.87 29.09 7.04
N HIS A 45 -31.41 30.20 6.53
CA HIS A 45 -32.25 30.23 5.33
C HIS A 45 -31.37 30.02 4.08
N THR A 46 -30.82 28.82 3.90
CA THR A 46 -30.08 28.41 2.72
C THR A 46 -31.04 27.77 1.71
N GLN A 47 -30.80 28.00 0.41
CA GLN A 47 -31.53 27.31 -0.63
C GLN A 47 -31.32 25.79 -0.48
N PRO A 48 -32.39 24.98 -0.48
CA PRO A 48 -32.25 23.52 -0.39
C PRO A 48 -31.42 23.02 -1.57
N SER A 49 -30.30 22.36 -1.27
CA SER A 49 -29.61 21.52 -2.26
C SER A 49 -30.58 20.43 -2.71
N GLY A 50 -30.86 20.33 -4.01
CA GLY A 50 -31.66 19.24 -4.59
C GLY A 50 -30.95 17.87 -4.56
N LYS A 51 -29.69 17.82 -4.11
CA LYS A 51 -28.88 16.60 -4.01
C LYS A 51 -29.03 15.95 -2.65
N ALA A 52 -29.16 14.63 -2.63
CA ALA A 52 -29.25 13.90 -1.37
C ALA A 52 -27.88 13.87 -0.64
N PRO A 53 -27.86 13.95 0.71
CA PRO A 53 -26.62 13.99 1.48
C PRO A 53 -25.66 12.80 1.29
N PHE A 54 -26.16 11.65 0.80
CA PHE A 54 -25.37 10.46 0.53
C PHE A 54 -24.62 10.53 -0.82
N GLU A 55 -25.12 11.30 -1.80
CA GLU A 55 -24.54 11.37 -3.15
C GLU A 55 -23.09 11.84 -3.12
N LYS A 56 -22.75 12.79 -2.23
CA LYS A 56 -21.37 13.29 -2.09
C LYS A 56 -20.39 12.18 -1.69
N TRP A 57 -20.83 11.23 -0.86
CA TRP A 57 -19.98 10.14 -0.40
C TRP A 57 -19.79 9.09 -1.50
N ILE A 58 -20.83 8.86 -2.31
CA ILE A 58 -20.75 7.97 -3.48
C ILE A 58 -19.79 8.54 -4.53
N PHE A 59 -19.92 9.82 -4.89
CA PHE A 59 -18.99 10.43 -5.85
C PHE A 59 -17.55 10.40 -5.35
N LYS A 60 -17.34 10.71 -4.07
CA LYS A 60 -16.00 10.65 -3.46
C LYS A 60 -15.43 9.23 -3.42
N GLN A 61 -16.26 8.23 -3.19
CA GLN A 61 -15.87 6.83 -3.26
C GLN A 61 -15.39 6.46 -4.67
N LEU A 62 -16.15 6.84 -5.71
CA LEU A 62 -15.79 6.58 -7.11
C LEU A 62 -14.47 7.24 -7.50
N ASP A 63 -14.23 8.47 -7.05
CA ASP A 63 -12.96 9.18 -7.30
C ASP A 63 -11.78 8.43 -6.66
N PHE A 64 -11.94 7.97 -5.42
CA PHE A 64 -10.90 7.18 -4.73
C PHE A 64 -10.68 5.81 -5.36
N GLU A 65 -11.74 5.12 -5.79
CA GLU A 65 -11.63 3.82 -6.48
C GLU A 65 -10.83 3.96 -7.79
N LYS A 66 -11.08 5.04 -8.54
CA LYS A 66 -10.32 5.33 -9.75
C LYS A 66 -8.85 5.60 -9.44
N GLU A 67 -8.57 6.44 -8.45
CA GLU A 67 -7.19 6.74 -8.03
C GLU A 67 -6.46 5.47 -7.55
N VAL A 68 -7.12 4.62 -6.77
CA VAL A 68 -6.55 3.34 -6.31
C VAL A 68 -6.18 2.46 -7.50
N LYS A 69 -7.06 2.34 -8.50
CA LYS A 69 -6.79 1.52 -9.69
C LYS A 69 -5.55 2.00 -10.43
N GLU A 70 -5.44 3.31 -10.68
CA GLU A 70 -4.27 3.90 -11.35
C GLU A 70 -2.98 3.67 -10.54
N LEU A 71 -3.03 3.83 -9.21
CA LEU A 71 -1.88 3.59 -8.34
C LEU A 71 -1.51 2.10 -8.24
N GLN A 72 -2.48 1.18 -8.34
CA GLN A 72 -2.23 -0.26 -8.35
C GLN A 72 -1.49 -0.69 -9.62
N GLU A 73 -1.87 -0.16 -10.78
CA GLU A 73 -1.17 -0.39 -12.06
C GLU A 73 0.28 0.16 -12.01
N GLU A 74 0.46 1.35 -11.42
CA GLU A 74 1.79 1.91 -11.18
C GLU A 74 2.61 1.04 -10.22
N PHE A 75 1.99 0.56 -9.14
CA PHE A 75 2.61 -0.29 -8.14
C PHE A 75 3.08 -1.61 -8.75
N GLU A 76 2.26 -2.26 -9.56
CA GLU A 76 2.63 -3.49 -10.25
C GLU A 76 3.86 -3.28 -11.13
N THR A 77 3.83 -2.24 -11.97
CA THR A 77 4.96 -1.91 -12.85
C THR A 77 6.24 -1.62 -12.08
N LYS A 78 6.16 -0.87 -10.97
CA LYS A 78 7.32 -0.55 -10.12
C LYS A 78 7.81 -1.78 -9.36
N SER A 79 6.90 -2.65 -8.93
CA SER A 79 7.22 -3.89 -8.20
C SER A 79 8.04 -4.85 -9.07
N ILE A 80 7.68 -5.00 -10.35
CA ILE A 80 8.40 -5.83 -11.32
C ILE A 80 9.82 -5.30 -11.49
N LYS A 81 9.97 -3.99 -11.74
CA LYS A 81 11.28 -3.34 -11.90
C LYS A 81 12.15 -3.44 -10.64
N ALA A 82 11.54 -3.36 -9.45
CA ALA A 82 12.25 -3.54 -8.20
C ALA A 82 12.71 -5.00 -8.03
N ALA A 83 11.83 -5.97 -8.33
CA ALA A 83 12.15 -7.38 -8.26
C ALA A 83 13.29 -7.78 -9.23
N GLU A 84 13.25 -7.29 -10.47
CA GLU A 84 14.32 -7.50 -11.47
C GLU A 84 15.66 -6.93 -10.99
N ALA A 85 15.66 -5.73 -10.40
CA ALA A 85 16.87 -5.09 -9.90
C ALA A 85 17.45 -5.81 -8.67
N ILE A 86 16.61 -6.39 -7.81
CA ILE A 86 17.07 -7.22 -6.68
C ILE A 86 17.65 -8.54 -7.22
N THR A 87 16.95 -9.17 -8.17
CA THR A 87 17.34 -10.47 -8.74
C THR A 87 18.66 -10.40 -9.51
N SER A 88 19.00 -9.26 -10.10
CA SER A 88 20.29 -9.09 -10.79
C SER A 88 21.50 -8.95 -9.85
N ILE A 89 21.26 -8.77 -8.55
CA ILE A 89 22.32 -8.53 -7.56
C ILE A 89 22.50 -9.72 -6.61
N LEU A 90 21.39 -10.29 -6.15
CA LEU A 90 21.41 -11.35 -5.14
C LEU A 90 21.45 -12.72 -5.83
N GLU A 91 22.54 -13.45 -5.58
CA GLU A 91 22.76 -14.79 -6.15
C GLU A 91 22.18 -15.91 -5.26
N ASP A 92 22.20 -15.72 -3.93
CA ASP A 92 21.65 -16.70 -2.99
C ASP A 92 20.12 -16.69 -3.05
N GLU A 93 19.54 -17.83 -3.43
CA GLU A 93 18.10 -17.99 -3.62
C GLU A 93 17.28 -17.74 -2.34
N GLN A 94 17.80 -18.13 -1.16
CA GLN A 94 17.09 -17.95 0.10
C GLN A 94 17.11 -16.48 0.52
N VAL A 95 18.25 -15.80 0.34
CA VAL A 95 18.40 -14.37 0.57
C VAL A 95 17.48 -13.59 -0.38
N LEU A 96 17.50 -13.92 -1.67
CA LEU A 96 16.65 -13.32 -2.69
C LEU A 96 15.17 -13.45 -2.34
N LYS A 97 14.70 -14.65 -1.99
CA LYS A 97 13.30 -14.89 -1.58
C LYS A 97 12.92 -14.07 -0.36
N ALA A 98 13.77 -14.05 0.67
CA ALA A 98 13.51 -13.28 1.89
C ALA A 98 13.36 -11.78 1.59
N VAL A 99 14.22 -11.21 0.75
CA VAL A 99 14.17 -9.80 0.35
C VAL A 99 12.95 -9.51 -0.52
N LEU A 100 12.67 -10.30 -1.55
CA LEU A 100 11.51 -10.09 -2.42
C LEU A 100 10.18 -10.16 -1.66
N TYR A 101 10.03 -11.17 -0.79
CA TYR A 101 8.81 -11.29 0.00
C TYR A 101 8.65 -10.12 0.97
N ARG A 102 9.74 -9.59 1.50
CA ARG A 102 9.69 -8.48 2.44
C ARG A 102 9.45 -7.13 1.77
N GLU A 103 10.27 -6.79 0.78
CA GLU A 103 10.35 -5.44 0.21
C GLU A 103 9.42 -5.23 -0.98
N VAL A 104 9.09 -6.29 -1.73
CA VAL A 104 8.22 -6.20 -2.91
C VAL A 104 6.80 -6.67 -2.58
N SER A 105 6.68 -7.81 -1.88
CA SER A 105 5.37 -8.36 -1.51
C SER A 105 4.82 -7.81 -0.19
N PHE A 106 5.62 -7.06 0.57
CA PHE A 106 5.24 -6.46 1.87
C PHE A 106 4.76 -7.49 2.91
N MET A 107 5.26 -8.73 2.85
CA MET A 107 4.89 -9.79 3.79
C MET A 107 5.52 -9.57 5.17
N LYS A 108 4.84 -10.06 6.20
CA LYS A 108 5.39 -10.08 7.56
C LYS A 108 6.44 -11.19 7.67
N TYR A 109 7.45 -10.99 8.51
CA TYR A 109 8.48 -12.00 8.75
C TYR A 109 7.92 -13.36 9.19
N THR A 110 6.77 -13.39 9.89
CA THR A 110 6.08 -14.61 10.28
C THR A 110 5.51 -15.35 9.06
N GLU A 111 4.86 -14.64 8.15
CA GLU A 111 4.29 -15.20 6.92
C GLU A 111 5.40 -15.73 6.00
N ILE A 112 6.53 -15.02 5.93
CA ILE A 112 7.72 -15.45 5.17
C ILE A 112 8.30 -16.73 5.78
N ALA A 113 8.45 -16.76 7.11
CA ALA A 113 8.99 -17.91 7.84
C ALA A 113 8.13 -19.17 7.63
N GLU A 114 6.81 -19.04 7.73
CA GLU A 114 5.85 -20.11 7.43
C GLU A 114 5.96 -20.57 5.97
N LYS A 115 5.99 -19.62 5.02
CA LYS A 115 6.07 -19.92 3.59
C LYS A 115 7.38 -20.61 3.18
N MET A 116 8.48 -20.26 3.84
CA MET A 116 9.81 -20.85 3.58
C MET A 116 10.10 -22.08 4.45
N GLY A 117 9.22 -22.43 5.41
CA GLY A 117 9.41 -23.57 6.30
C GLY A 117 10.60 -23.41 7.26
N VAL A 118 10.90 -22.18 7.69
CA VAL A 118 12.08 -21.85 8.51
C VAL A 118 11.71 -20.97 9.70
N SER A 119 12.65 -20.79 10.63
CA SER A 119 12.43 -19.89 11.77
C SER A 119 12.42 -18.41 11.36
N LYS A 120 11.64 -17.60 12.08
CA LYS A 120 11.61 -16.14 11.92
C LYS A 120 13.01 -15.50 12.03
N SER A 121 13.83 -15.96 12.98
CA SER A 121 15.21 -15.49 13.19
C SER A 121 16.13 -15.79 12.02
N TYR A 122 15.84 -16.84 11.25
CA TYR A 122 16.58 -17.13 10.03
C TYR A 122 16.20 -16.15 8.91
N ILE A 123 14.92 -15.83 8.75
CA ILE A 123 14.47 -14.83 7.77
C ILE A 123 15.07 -13.45 8.05
N TYR A 124 15.14 -13.01 9.32
CA TYR A 124 15.81 -11.75 9.66
C TYR A 124 17.25 -11.71 9.15
N ARG A 125 18.04 -12.77 9.43
CA ARG A 125 19.43 -12.86 8.98
C ARG A 125 19.56 -12.85 7.45
N LEU A 126 18.69 -13.58 6.75
CA LEU A 126 18.68 -13.60 5.29
C LEU A 126 18.33 -12.23 4.71
N HIS A 127 17.32 -11.57 5.27
CA HIS A 127 16.90 -10.24 4.85
C HIS A 127 18.00 -9.21 5.08
N ASP A 128 18.60 -9.18 6.28
CA ASP A 128 19.69 -8.27 6.63
C ASP A 128 20.89 -8.46 5.68
N ALA A 129 21.31 -9.72 5.43
CA ALA A 129 22.39 -10.02 4.50
C ALA A 129 22.11 -9.52 3.08
N GLY A 130 20.88 -9.69 2.59
CA GLY A 130 20.47 -9.22 1.27
C GLY A 130 20.44 -7.69 1.18
N MET A 131 19.91 -7.01 2.22
CA MET A 131 19.86 -5.55 2.27
C MET A 131 21.25 -4.93 2.38
N GLU A 132 22.18 -5.56 3.10
CA GLU A 132 23.59 -5.13 3.14
C GLU A 132 24.25 -5.21 1.77
N GLU A 133 24.03 -6.30 1.03
CA GLU A 133 24.58 -6.46 -0.33
C GLU A 133 24.01 -5.42 -1.30
N ILE A 134 22.70 -5.20 -1.24
CA ILE A 134 22.04 -4.13 -2.02
C ILE A 134 22.66 -2.78 -1.67
N ALA A 135 22.82 -2.46 -0.38
CA ALA A 135 23.39 -1.18 0.06
C ALA A 135 24.85 -0.99 -0.34
N LYS A 136 25.64 -2.08 -0.43
CA LYS A 136 27.01 -2.01 -0.97
C LYS A 136 27.01 -1.66 -2.44
N ARG A 137 26.16 -2.33 -3.24
CA ARG A 137 26.12 -2.11 -4.69
C ARG A 137 25.41 -0.82 -5.09
N ASP A 138 24.55 -0.26 -4.24
CA ASP A 138 23.88 1.03 -4.48
C ASP A 138 24.82 2.24 -4.30
N LYS A 139 25.95 2.05 -3.60
CA LYS A 139 26.98 3.08 -3.36
C LYS A 139 28.12 3.07 -4.40
N VAL A 140 28.17 2.06 -5.25
CA VAL A 140 29.14 1.90 -6.34
C VAL A 140 28.56 2.49 -7.61
#